data_AF-A0AAU4GS63-F1
#
_entry.id   AF-A0AAU4GS63-F1
#
_cell.length_a   1.000
_cell.length_b   1.000
_cell.length_c   1.000
_cell.angle_alpha   90.00
_cell.angle_beta   90.00
_cell.angle_gamma   90.00
#
_symmetry.space_group_name_H-M   'P 1'
#
loop_
_entity.id
_entity.type
_entity.pdbx_description
1 polymer ?
#
loop_
_entity_poly.entity_id
_entity_poly.type
_entity_poly.pdbx_seq_one_letter_code
_entity_poly.pdbx_strand_id
1 'polypeptide(L)'
;MATPQALSLAALLREKGATVTANGAEELSVKGMGCRDVGILAAGAGLTLYELSAQRASLEDAYMELTHEHADFRALADSPLRSTR
;
A
#
# COMPACT_ATOMS: atom_id res chain seq x y z
N MET A 1 0.20 11.76 -1.62
CA MET A 1 0.87 12.84 -2.35
C MET A 1 -0.18 13.57 -3.16
N ALA A 2 0.01 14.87 -3.39
CA ALA A 2 -0.96 15.70 -4.09
C ALA A 2 -0.32 16.49 -5.24
N THR A 3 -1.01 16.53 -6.38
CA THR A 3 -0.59 17.24 -7.59
C THR A 3 -1.79 17.64 -8.45
N PRO A 4 -1.77 18.83 -9.08
CA PRO A 4 -2.79 19.22 -10.05
C PRO A 4 -2.73 18.42 -11.35
N GLN A 5 -1.65 17.67 -11.59
CA GLN A 5 -1.47 16.83 -12.77
C GLN A 5 -1.52 15.33 -12.43
N ALA A 6 -2.42 14.92 -11.53
CA ALA A 6 -2.48 13.54 -11.03
C ALA A 6 -2.57 12.47 -12.13
N LEU A 7 -3.35 12.68 -13.19
CA LEU A 7 -3.44 11.73 -14.30
C LEU A 7 -2.10 11.57 -15.05
N SER A 8 -1.44 12.68 -15.38
CA SER A 8 -0.16 12.68 -16.08
C SER A 8 0.95 12.06 -15.23
N LEU A 9 1.02 12.41 -13.94
CA LEU A 9 1.99 11.83 -13.03
C LEU A 9 1.74 10.34 -12.83
N ALA A 10 0.49 9.91 -12.66
CA ALA A 10 0.15 8.50 -12.50
C ALA A 10 0.55 7.67 -13.72
N ALA A 11 0.34 8.18 -14.95
CA ALA A 11 0.79 7.52 -16.17
C ALA A 11 2.31 7.37 -16.21
N LEU A 12 3.05 8.46 -15.95
CA LEU A 12 4.51 8.46 -15.92
C LEU A 12 5.08 7.45 -14.92
N LEU A 13 4.54 7.44 -13.69
CA LEU A 13 5.03 6.55 -12.64
C LEU A 13 4.72 5.07 -12.94
N ARG A 14 3.56 4.77 -13.53
CA ARG A 14 3.21 3.41 -13.98
C ARG A 14 4.13 2.93 -15.10
N GLU A 15 4.49 3.80 -16.04
CA GLU A 15 5.47 3.47 -17.10
C GLU A 15 6.83 3.09 -16.49
N LYS A 16 7.22 3.71 -15.37
CA LYS A 16 8.44 3.38 -14.63
C LYS A 16 8.29 2.22 -13.65
N GLY A 17 7.19 1.47 -13.73
CA GLY A 17 6.97 0.24 -12.96
C GLY A 17 6.38 0.43 -11.57
N ALA A 18 5.95 1.65 -11.21
CA ALA A 18 5.28 1.88 -9.94
C ALA A 18 3.80 1.49 -9.98
N THR A 19 3.28 0.96 -8.87
CA THR A 19 1.83 0.77 -8.70
C THR A 19 1.24 2.07 -8.16
N VAL A 20 0.32 2.68 -8.92
CA VAL A 20 -0.29 3.97 -8.56
C VAL A 20 -1.79 3.81 -8.35
N THR A 21 -2.28 4.21 -7.18
CA THR A 21 -3.70 4.30 -6.83
C THR A 21 -4.11 5.76 -6.74
N ALA A 22 -5.25 6.11 -7.35
CA ALA A 22 -5.85 7.43 -7.19
C ALA A 22 -6.82 7.41 -6.01
N ASN A 23 -6.66 8.36 -5.09
CA ASN A 23 -7.52 8.52 -3.92
C ASN A 23 -8.43 9.75 -4.03
N GLY A 24 -8.20 10.60 -5.04
CA GLY A 24 -8.98 11.80 -5.33
C GLY A 24 -8.56 12.41 -6.67
N ALA A 25 -9.12 13.57 -7.01
CA ALA A 25 -8.82 14.27 -8.27
C ALA A 25 -7.34 14.66 -8.40
N GLU A 26 -6.72 15.02 -7.28
CA GLU A 26 -5.32 15.46 -7.21
C GLU A 26 -4.45 14.55 -6.34
N GLU A 27 -5.02 13.49 -5.76
CA GLU A 27 -4.35 12.68 -4.72
C GLU A 27 -3.98 11.29 -5.21
N LEU A 28 -2.71 10.92 -5.02
CA LEU A 28 -2.14 9.63 -5.43
C LEU A 28 -1.42 8.94 -4.27
N SER A 29 -1.53 7.61 -4.26
CA SER A 29 -0.71 6.68 -3.48
C SER A 29 0.15 5.86 -4.42
N VAL A 30 1.44 5.70 -4.09
CA VAL A 30 2.41 4.98 -4.91
C VAL A 30 3.12 3.90 -4.11
N LYS A 31 3.20 2.71 -4.69
CA LYS A 31 3.98 1.57 -4.18
C LYS A 31 5.03 1.15 -5.20
N GLY A 32 6.12 0.57 -4.72
CA GLY A 32 7.22 0.09 -5.56
C GLY A 32 8.18 1.19 -6.03
N MET A 33 8.03 2.42 -5.55
CA MET A 33 8.94 3.53 -5.86
C MET A 33 9.12 4.45 -4.65
N GLY A 34 10.35 4.87 -4.38
CA GLY A 34 10.67 5.77 -3.28
C GLY A 34 10.33 7.23 -3.60
N CYS A 35 10.04 8.04 -2.57
CA CYS A 35 9.71 9.46 -2.74
C CYS A 35 10.80 10.24 -3.49
N ARG A 36 12.07 9.90 -3.31
CA ARG A 36 13.18 10.57 -4.03
C ARG A 36 13.02 10.44 -5.54
N ASP A 37 12.77 9.22 -6.01
CA ASP A 37 12.65 8.93 -7.45
C ASP A 37 11.37 9.53 -8.02
N VAL A 38 10.26 9.46 -7.28
CA VAL A 38 9.00 10.15 -7.64
C VAL A 38 9.22 11.65 -7.82
N GLY A 39 9.93 12.29 -6.89
CA GLY A 39 10.22 13.72 -6.95
C GLY A 39 11.10 14.09 -8.15
N ILE A 40 12.12 13.27 -8.45
CA ILE A 40 12.99 13.46 -9.63
C ILE A 40 12.19 13.33 -10.92
N LEU A 41 11.34 12.30 -11.04
CA LEU A 41 10.52 12.08 -12.22
C LEU A 41 9.51 13.21 -12.43
N ALA A 42 8.84 13.65 -11.36
CA ALA A 42 7.90 14.77 -11.42
C ALA A 42 8.60 16.06 -11.87
N ALA A 43 9.73 16.40 -11.25
CA ALA A 43 10.51 17.60 -11.60
C ALA A 43 11.03 17.53 -13.04
N GLY A 44 11.55 16.38 -13.48
CA GLY A 44 12.03 16.17 -14.85
C GLY A 44 10.93 16.30 -15.91
N ALA A 45 9.68 16.00 -15.55
CA ALA A 45 8.51 16.16 -16.40
C ALA A 45 7.81 17.51 -16.25
N GLY A 46 8.30 18.41 -15.38
CA GLY A 46 7.67 19.70 -15.11
C GLY A 46 6.32 19.59 -14.40
N LEU A 47 6.10 18.51 -13.64
CA LEU A 47 4.86 18.25 -12.91
C LEU A 47 4.98 18.78 -11.47
N THR A 48 4.02 19.60 -11.06
CA THR A 48 4.00 20.20 -9.73
C THR A 48 3.58 19.18 -8.69
N LEU A 49 4.30 19.14 -7.57
CA LEU A 49 3.86 18.42 -6.37
C LEU A 49 3.51 19.45 -5.31
N TYR A 50 2.28 19.41 -4.80
CA TYR A 50 1.91 20.20 -3.62
C TYR A 50 2.51 19.58 -2.36
N GLU A 51 2.54 18.25 -2.31
CA GLU A 51 3.16 17.50 -1.23
C GLU A 51 3.62 16.11 -1.70
N LEU A 52 4.69 15.61 -1.09
CA LEU A 52 5.20 14.26 -1.32
C LEU A 52 5.76 13.71 0.00
N SER A 53 5.05 12.72 0.55
CA SER A 53 5.36 12.14 1.85
C SER A 53 5.44 10.62 1.75
N ALA A 54 6.47 10.03 2.37
CA ALA A 54 6.58 8.58 2.49
C ALA A 54 5.57 8.08 3.52
N GLN A 55 4.66 7.22 3.09
CA GLN A 55 3.75 6.51 3.99
C GLN A 55 4.47 5.26 4.52
N ARG A 56 4.68 5.20 5.83
CA ARG A 56 5.11 3.99 6.53
C ARG A 56 3.87 3.40 7.17
N ALA A 57 3.66 2.09 7.01
CA ALA A 57 2.66 1.41 7.82
C ALA A 57 2.97 1.65 9.30
N SER A 58 1.96 1.93 10.11
CA SER A 58 2.17 2.01 11.55
C SER A 58 2.59 0.62 12.08
N LEU A 59 3.28 0.57 13.21
CA LEU A 59 3.60 -0.71 13.86
C LEU A 59 2.31 -1.48 14.24
N GLU A 60 1.22 -0.76 14.52
CA GLU A 60 -0.09 -1.34 14.77
C GLU A 60 -0.67 -1.98 13.51
N ASP A 61 -0.62 -1.30 12.36
CA ASP A 61 -1.04 -1.88 11.06
C ASP A 61 -0.22 -3.13 10.71
N ALA A 62 1.09 -3.09 10.92
CA ALA A 62 1.97 -4.23 10.69
C ALA A 62 1.67 -5.41 11.64
N TYR A 63 1.31 -5.12 12.90
CA TYR A 63 0.91 -6.13 13.88
C TYR A 63 -0.46 -6.74 13.56
N MET A 64 -1.41 -5.92 13.10
CA MET A 64 -2.73 -6.39 12.65
C MET A 64 -2.60 -7.29 11.42
N GLU A 65 -1.74 -6.95 10.46
CA GLU A 65 -1.47 -7.80 9.29
C GLU A 65 -0.86 -9.15 9.70
N LEU A 66 0.11 -9.18 10.61
CA LEU A 66 0.73 -10.41 11.13
C LEU A 66 -0.23 -11.32 11.91
N THR A 67 -1.19 -10.76 12.64
CA THR A 67 -2.14 -11.53 13.46
C THR A 67 -3.36 -12.00 12.67
N HIS A 68 -3.65 -11.37 11.52
CA HIS A 68 -4.71 -11.80 10.61
C HIS A 68 -4.41 -13.15 9.94
N GLU A 69 -3.13 -13.56 9.89
CA GLU A 69 -2.68 -14.82 9.29
C GLU A 69 -2.66 -16.01 10.30
N HIS A 70 -2.99 -15.77 11.57
CA HIS A 70 -2.89 -16.75 12.66
C HIS A 70 -4.23 -17.08 13.35
N ALA A 71 -5.33 -17.01 12.62
CA ALA A 71 -6.67 -17.35 13.13
C ALA A 71 -7.19 -18.74 12.71
N ASP A 72 -6.32 -19.68 12.34
CA ASP A 72 -6.73 -21.04 11.92
C ASP A 72 -5.96 -22.13 12.68
N PHE A 73 -6.10 -22.19 14.01
CA PHE A 73 -5.67 -23.37 14.78
C PHE A 73 -6.39 -23.53 16.12
N ARG A 74 -7.73 -23.57 16.14
CA ARG A 74 -8.46 -24.09 17.32
C ARG A 74 -9.87 -24.62 17.03
N ALA A 75 -10.00 -25.53 16.05
CA ALA A 75 -11.25 -26.26 15.84
C ALA A 75 -11.07 -27.80 15.70
N LEU A 76 -9.90 -28.36 16.08
CA LEU A 76 -9.69 -29.82 16.09
C LEU A 76 -9.52 -30.43 17.49
N ALA A 77 -9.65 -29.65 18.56
CA ALA A 77 -9.55 -30.14 19.93
C ALA A 77 -10.90 -30.53 20.56
N ASP A 78 -12.00 -30.47 19.80
CA ASP A 78 -13.33 -30.91 20.25
C ASP A 78 -13.90 -31.99 19.31
N SER A 79 -13.22 -33.13 19.25
CA SER A 79 -13.86 -34.39 18.87
C SER A 79 -13.85 -35.28 20.10
N PRO A 80 -14.98 -35.43 20.82
CA PRO A 80 -15.06 -36.36 21.91
C PRO A 80 -14.90 -37.77 21.33
N LEU A 81 -13.80 -38.43 21.73
CA LEU A 81 -13.55 -39.82 21.39
C LEU A 81 -14.70 -40.68 21.91
N ARG A 82 -15.49 -41.19 20.97
CA ARG A 82 -16.49 -42.22 21.17
C ARG A 82 -15.79 -43.56 21.37
N SER A 83 -15.76 -44.08 22.60
CA SER A 83 -15.79 -45.54 22.87
C SER A 83 -15.96 -45.81 24.36
N THR A 84 -17.08 -46.44 24.75
CA THR A 84 -17.20 -47.90 24.89
C THR A 84 -16.61 -48.38 26.21
N ARG A 85 -17.42 -48.47 27.27
CA ARG A 85 -17.87 -49.74 27.87
C ARG A 85 -18.83 -49.49 29.04
#